data_AF-A0A8K0ITT4-F1
#
_entry.id   AF-A0A8K0ITT4-F1
#
_cell.length_a   1.000
_cell.length_b   1.000
_cell.length_c   1.000
_cell.angle_alpha   90.00
_cell.angle_beta   90.00
_cell.angle_gamma   90.00
#
_symmetry.space_group_name_H-M   'P 1'
#
loop_
_entity.id
_entity.type
_entity.pdbx_description
1 polymer ?
#
loop_
_entity_poly.entity_id
_entity_poly.type
_entity_poly.pdbx_seq_one_letter_code
_entity_poly.pdbx_strand_id
1 'polypeptide(L)'
;MHKGRSPEPLDFFIWTVEDVGLWLEDINLGSYRQVFEDNGVNGEYLESLSMFTTEQILRFIRRCHMKWGDFITLCKELRRIKGFVLHLCSFHIHDCIDRICSSYHHLKFGH
;
A
#
# COMPACT_ATOMS: atom_id res chain seq x y z
N MET A 1 1.38 -13.80 -27.23
CA MET A 1 1.44 -12.64 -26.31
C MET A 1 0.49 -12.93 -25.17
N HIS A 2 1.00 -13.00 -23.95
CA HIS A 2 0.31 -13.61 -22.80
C HIS A 2 -1.02 -12.90 -22.52
N LYS A 3 -2.11 -13.64 -22.68
CA LYS A 3 -3.47 -13.21 -22.34
C LYS A 3 -3.60 -13.19 -20.80
N GLY A 4 -3.89 -12.00 -20.27
CA GLY A 4 -4.58 -11.71 -19.02
C GLY A 4 -4.75 -12.83 -18.00
N ARG A 5 -3.72 -13.06 -17.18
CA ARG A 5 -3.98 -13.48 -15.80
C ARG A 5 -4.13 -12.20 -14.99
N SER A 6 -5.36 -11.78 -14.74
CA SER A 6 -5.63 -10.98 -13.54
C SER A 6 -5.04 -11.82 -12.39
N PRO A 7 -4.03 -11.34 -11.66
CA PRO A 7 -3.51 -12.11 -10.56
C PRO A 7 -4.66 -12.38 -9.60
N GLU A 8 -4.91 -13.65 -9.28
CA GLU A 8 -5.89 -13.95 -8.24
C GLU A 8 -5.39 -13.33 -6.92
N PRO A 9 -6.28 -12.83 -6.04
CA PRO A 9 -5.89 -12.25 -4.75
C PRO A 9 -4.99 -13.16 -3.90
N LEU A 10 -5.02 -14.47 -4.18
CA LEU A 10 -4.24 -15.52 -3.53
C LEU A 10 -2.73 -15.45 -3.82
N ASP A 11 -2.31 -14.65 -4.80
CA ASP A 11 -0.92 -14.58 -5.29
C ASP A 11 -0.32 -13.17 -5.12
N PHE A 12 -0.87 -12.35 -4.22
CA PHE A 12 -0.36 -11.00 -3.96
C PHE A 12 1.14 -10.97 -3.60
N PHE A 13 1.65 -12.00 -2.93
CA PHE A 13 3.07 -12.14 -2.59
C PHE A 13 3.98 -12.32 -3.82
N ILE A 14 3.49 -12.98 -4.88
CA ILE A 14 4.28 -13.26 -6.08
C ILE A 14 4.24 -12.13 -7.11
N TRP A 15 3.53 -11.03 -6.82
CA TRP A 15 3.47 -9.89 -7.72
C TRP A 15 4.85 -9.29 -7.92
N THR A 16 5.23 -9.16 -9.18
CA THR A 16 6.42 -8.43 -9.58
C THR A 16 6.18 -6.92 -9.45
N VAL A 17 7.25 -6.13 -9.58
CA VAL A 17 7.14 -4.67 -9.68
C VAL A 17 6.24 -4.23 -10.84
N GLU A 18 6.21 -4.99 -11.93
CA GLU A 18 5.35 -4.70 -13.08
C GLU A 18 3.88 -4.96 -12.77
N ASP A 19 3.56 -6.07 -12.11
CA ASP A 19 2.20 -6.40 -11.67
C ASP A 19 1.65 -5.36 -10.69
N VAL A 20 2.50 -4.90 -9.76
CA VAL A 20 2.17 -3.79 -8.85
C VAL A 20 1.89 -2.51 -9.63
N GLY A 21 2.72 -2.21 -10.63
CA GLY A 21 2.54 -1.04 -11.50
C GLY A 21 1.21 -1.04 -12.25
N LEU A 22 0.81 -2.19 -12.81
CA LEU A 22 -0.49 -2.35 -13.47
C LEU A 22 -1.64 -2.22 -12.48
N TRP A 23 -1.53 -2.82 -11.31
CA TRP A 23 -2.54 -2.69 -10.26
C TRP A 23 -2.71 -1.24 -9.79
N LEU A 24 -1.63 -0.47 -9.69
CA LEU A 24 -1.72 0.96 -9.38
C LEU A 24 -2.55 1.72 -10.42
N GLU A 25 -2.43 1.39 -11.70
CA GLU A 25 -3.26 2.00 -12.76
C GLU A 25 -4.75 1.69 -12.54
N ASP A 26 -5.08 0.44 -12.20
CA ASP A 26 -6.46 0.01 -11.95
C ASP A 26 -7.11 0.73 -10.76
N ILE A 27 -6.34 1.09 -9.74
CA ILE A 27 -6.82 1.80 -8.54
C ILE A 27 -6.66 3.33 -8.62
N ASN A 28 -6.44 3.88 -9.82
CA ASN A 28 -6.21 5.30 -10.08
C ASN A 28 -4.97 5.90 -9.39
N LEU A 29 -3.98 5.07 -9.07
CA LEU A 29 -2.67 5.46 -8.54
C LEU A 29 -1.54 5.28 -9.58
N GLY A 30 -1.87 5.11 -10.86
CA GLY A 30 -0.91 4.84 -11.93
C GLY A 30 0.20 5.89 -12.09
N SER A 31 -0.03 7.14 -11.64
CA SER A 31 1.02 8.17 -11.60
C SER A 31 2.21 7.80 -10.70
N TYR A 32 2.03 6.87 -9.77
CA TYR A 32 3.08 6.38 -8.88
C TYR A 32 3.81 5.14 -9.41
N ARG A 33 3.40 4.59 -10.56
CA ARG A 33 3.97 3.37 -11.16
C ARG A 33 5.49 3.42 -11.25
N GLN A 34 6.03 4.45 -11.92
CA GLN A 34 7.47 4.61 -12.10
C GLN A 34 8.19 4.68 -10.75
N VAL A 35 7.62 5.42 -9.79
CA VAL A 35 8.24 5.59 -8.48
C VAL A 35 8.22 4.27 -7.69
N PHE A 36 7.18 3.46 -7.80
CA PHE A 36 7.13 2.15 -7.16
C PHE A 36 8.14 1.18 -7.79
N GLU A 37 8.27 1.22 -9.12
CA GLU A 37 9.26 0.45 -9.87
C GLU A 37 10.69 0.83 -9.48
N ASP A 38 11.03 2.13 -9.48
CA ASP A 38 12.35 2.65 -9.08
C ASP A 38 12.71 2.29 -7.63
N ASN A 39 11.69 2.14 -6.77
CA ASN A 39 11.85 1.76 -5.38
C ASN A 39 11.79 0.25 -5.13
N GLY A 40 11.59 -0.57 -6.17
CA GLY A 40 11.54 -2.03 -6.07
C GLY A 40 10.31 -2.54 -5.30
N VAL A 41 9.19 -1.81 -5.34
CA VAL A 41 7.98 -2.16 -4.59
C VAL A 41 7.25 -3.29 -5.31
N ASN A 42 7.49 -4.52 -4.85
CA ASN A 42 6.84 -5.74 -5.32
C ASN A 42 5.71 -6.18 -4.37
N GLY A 43 5.06 -7.31 -4.66
CA GLY A 43 4.01 -7.91 -3.85
C GLY A 43 4.41 -8.16 -2.40
N GLU A 44 5.58 -8.76 -2.17
CA GLU A 44 6.17 -8.96 -0.85
C GLU A 44 6.36 -7.65 -0.07
N TYR A 45 6.86 -6.59 -0.74
CA TYR A 45 7.02 -5.28 -0.11
C TYR A 45 5.67 -4.71 0.30
N LEU A 46 4.66 -4.77 -0.57
CA LEU A 46 3.31 -4.32 -0.24
C LEU A 46 2.66 -5.16 0.86
N GLU A 47 2.99 -6.45 0.95
CA GLU A 47 2.54 -7.28 2.06
C GLU A 47 3.15 -6.79 3.37
N SER A 48 4.44 -6.49 3.36
CA SER A 48 5.19 -5.98 4.50
C SER A 48 4.72 -4.59 4.97
N LEU A 49 4.11 -3.77 4.10
CA LEU A 49 3.51 -2.47 4.47
C LEU A 49 2.53 -2.59 5.64
N SER A 50 1.83 -3.73 5.75
CA SER A 50 0.89 -3.98 6.86
C SER A 50 1.55 -4.17 8.24
N MET A 51 2.85 -4.42 8.26
CA MET A 51 3.67 -4.57 9.47
C MET A 51 4.59 -3.37 9.71
N PHE A 52 4.56 -2.35 8.84
CA PHE A 52 5.42 -1.19 9.00
C PHE A 52 5.06 -0.39 10.26
N THR A 53 6.09 0.13 10.92
CA THR A 53 5.94 1.14 11.96
C THR A 53 5.56 2.49 11.35
N THR A 54 5.08 3.42 12.18
CA THR A 54 4.80 4.81 11.79
C THR A 54 5.97 5.44 11.03
N GLU A 55 7.20 5.24 11.50
CA GLU A 55 8.40 5.80 10.87
C GLU A 55 8.67 5.20 9.49
N GLN A 56 8.50 3.89 9.34
CA GLN A 56 8.67 3.20 8.06
C GLN A 56 7.62 3.68 7.04
N ILE A 57 6.39 3.92 7.49
CA ILE A 57 5.33 4.48 6.64
C ILE A 57 5.66 5.91 6.23
N LEU A 58 6.08 6.77 7.16
CA LEU A 58 6.48 8.14 6.83
C LEU A 58 7.66 8.16 5.84
N ARG A 59 8.64 7.26 6.03
CA ARG A 59 9.78 7.11 5.12
C ARG A 59 9.34 6.64 3.74
N PHE A 60 8.40 5.69 3.67
CA PHE A 60 7.82 5.22 2.42
C PHE A 60 7.08 6.33 1.68
N ILE A 61 6.18 7.05 2.35
CA ILE A 61 5.41 8.15 1.77
C ILE A 61 6.33 9.24 1.22
N ARG A 62 7.38 9.60 1.97
CA ARG A 62 8.39 10.57 1.51
C ARG A 62 9.18 10.05 0.31
N ARG A 63 9.64 8.80 0.35
CA ARG A 63 10.42 8.17 -0.72
C ARG A 63 9.62 8.02 -2.01
N CYS A 64 8.32 7.74 -1.88
CA CYS A 64 7.42 7.62 -3.03
C CYS A 64 6.78 8.94 -3.46
N HIS A 65 7.11 10.06 -2.78
CA HIS A 65 6.46 11.35 -2.97
C HIS A 65 4.92 11.27 -2.95
N MET A 66 4.39 10.33 -2.17
CA MET A 66 2.97 9.97 -2.19
C MET A 66 2.16 10.94 -1.34
N LYS A 67 1.00 11.37 -1.84
CA LYS A 67 0.07 12.16 -1.04
C LYS A 67 -0.58 11.30 0.03
N TRP A 68 -0.89 11.90 1.18
CA TRP A 68 -1.56 11.19 2.28
C TRP A 68 -2.90 10.55 1.86
N GLY A 69 -3.71 11.25 1.06
CA GLY A 69 -4.98 10.71 0.54
C GLY A 69 -4.80 9.52 -0.40
N ASP A 70 -3.74 9.53 -1.21
CA ASP A 70 -3.41 8.43 -2.13
C ASP A 70 -2.88 7.23 -1.36
N PHE A 71 -2.07 7.46 -0.31
CA PHE A 71 -1.64 6.41 0.62
C PHE A 71 -2.82 5.76 1.36
N ILE A 72 -3.82 6.54 1.78
CA ILE A 72 -5.07 5.98 2.36
C ILE A 72 -5.77 5.08 1.33
N THR A 73 -5.85 5.52 0.07
CA THR A 73 -6.46 4.74 -1.01
C THR A 73 -5.71 3.42 -1.23
N LEU A 74 -4.38 3.48 -1.30
CA LEU A 74 -3.50 2.30 -1.38
C LEU A 74 -3.81 1.31 -0.25
N CYS A 75 -3.83 1.77 1.00
CA CYS A 75 -4.10 0.91 2.16
C CYS A 75 -5.51 0.29 2.16
N LYS A 76 -6.52 1.01 1.65
CA LYS A 76 -7.89 0.49 1.50
C LYS A 76 -7.94 -0.63 0.47
N GLU A 77 -7.30 -0.46 -0.68
CA GLU A 77 -7.26 -1.47 -1.73
C GLU A 77 -6.42 -2.69 -1.32
N LEU A 78 -5.29 -2.48 -0.62
CA LEU A 78 -4.53 -3.58 0.00
C LEU A 78 -5.39 -4.40 0.97
N ARG A 79 -6.24 -3.74 1.77
CA ARG A 79 -7.20 -4.42 2.65
C ARG A 79 -8.24 -5.19 1.84
N ARG A 80 -8.72 -4.66 0.73
CA ARG A 80 -9.70 -5.32 -0.14
C ARG A 80 -9.15 -6.63 -0.72
N ILE A 81 -7.88 -6.63 -1.13
CA ILE A 81 -7.19 -7.82 -1.63
C ILE A 81 -6.93 -8.83 -0.50
N LYS A 82 -6.36 -8.37 0.64
CA LYS A 82 -6.10 -9.23 1.82
C LYS A 82 -7.37 -9.73 2.51
N GLY A 83 -8.51 -9.04 2.32
CA GLY A 83 -9.81 -9.35 2.91
C GLY A 83 -10.44 -10.67 2.47
N PHE A 84 -9.83 -11.36 1.50
CA PHE A 84 -10.20 -12.73 1.14
C PHE A 84 -9.44 -13.81 1.91
N VAL A 85 -8.28 -13.50 2.50
CA VAL A 85 -7.37 -14.55 2.99
C VAL A 85 -7.37 -14.70 4.53
N LEU A 86 -7.54 -13.64 5.34
CA LEU A 86 -7.47 -13.81 6.81
C LEU A 86 -8.34 -12.83 7.60
N HIS A 87 -9.31 -13.37 8.34
CA HIS A 87 -10.05 -12.76 9.46
C HIS A 87 -9.11 -12.32 10.63
N LEU A 88 -7.79 -12.50 10.51
CA LEU A 88 -6.79 -12.28 11.58
C LEU A 88 -5.88 -11.05 11.38
N CYS A 89 -5.80 -10.46 10.18
CA CYS A 89 -4.97 -9.27 9.93
C CYS A 89 -5.75 -7.93 9.99
N SER A 90 -7.07 -7.98 10.22
CA SER A 90 -7.95 -6.81 10.13
C SER A 90 -7.66 -5.69 11.15
N PHE A 91 -6.88 -5.97 12.20
CA PHE A 91 -6.55 -4.98 13.23
C PHE A 91 -5.43 -4.02 12.81
N HIS A 92 -4.34 -4.48 12.16
CA HIS A 92 -3.13 -3.65 12.06
C HIS A 92 -3.17 -2.51 11.04
N ILE A 93 -3.80 -2.67 9.86
CA ILE A 93 -3.87 -1.55 8.88
C ILE A 93 -4.84 -0.46 9.36
N HIS A 94 -5.92 -0.81 10.07
CA HIS A 94 -6.84 0.19 10.62
C HIS A 94 -6.17 0.96 11.75
N ASP A 95 -5.53 0.25 12.68
CA ASP A 95 -4.71 0.87 13.72
C ASP A 95 -3.57 1.70 13.12
N CYS A 96 -2.95 1.30 12.00
CA CYS A 96 -1.90 2.10 11.36
C CYS A 96 -2.45 3.40 10.78
N ILE A 97 -3.57 3.35 10.04
CA ILE A 97 -4.18 4.57 9.51
C ILE A 97 -4.67 5.46 10.66
N ASP A 98 -5.31 4.90 11.69
CA ASP A 98 -5.80 5.64 12.84
C ASP A 98 -4.66 6.21 13.70
N ARG A 99 -3.62 5.42 14.01
CA ARG A 99 -2.42 5.88 14.72
C ARG A 99 -1.69 6.96 13.94
N ILE A 100 -1.49 6.79 12.64
CA ILE A 100 -0.78 7.81 11.86
C ILE A 100 -1.65 9.04 11.66
N CYS A 101 -2.96 8.91 11.41
CA CYS A 101 -3.88 10.05 11.42
C CYS A 101 -3.84 10.77 12.77
N SER A 102 -3.80 10.05 13.90
CA SER A 102 -3.71 10.64 15.22
C SER A 102 -2.34 11.31 15.47
N SER A 103 -1.23 10.72 15.01
CA SER A 103 0.10 11.35 15.04
C SER A 103 0.23 12.55 14.10
N TYR A 104 -0.37 12.52 12.91
CA TYR A 104 -0.38 13.63 11.96
C TYR A 104 -1.28 14.77 12.45
N HIS A 105 -2.42 14.45 13.08
CA HIS A 105 -3.27 15.45 13.72
C HIS A 105 -2.53 16.13 14.87
N HIS A 106 -1.75 15.38 15.66
CA HIS A 106 -0.90 15.95 16.71
C HIS A 106 0.28 16.78 16.16
N LEU A 107 0.82 16.44 14.98
CA LEU A 107 1.88 17.22 14.31
C LEU A 107 1.36 18.48 13.60
N LYS A 108 0.10 18.51 13.15
CA LYS A 108 -0.52 19.68 12.51
C LYS A 108 -1.32 20.58 13.46
N PHE A 109 -1.84 20.04 14.56
CA PHE A 109 -2.72 20.74 15.51
C PHE A 109 -2.26 20.64 16.97
N GLY A 110 -1.06 20.09 17.23
CA GLY A 110 -0.45 20.14 18.55
C GLY A 110 -0.03 21.57 18.89
N HIS A 111 -0.71 22.13 19.88
CA HIS A 111 -0.41 23.41 20.52
C HIS A 111 0.58 23.21 21.68
#